data_AF-D7E0N0-F1
#
_entry.id   AF-D7E0N0-F1
#
_cell.length_a   1.000
_cell.length_b   1.000
_cell.length_c   1.000
_cell.angle_alpha   90.00
_cell.angle_beta   90.00
_cell.angle_gamma   90.00
#
_symmetry.space_group_name_H-M   'P 1'
#
loop_
_entity.id
_entity.type
_entity.pdbx_description
1 polymer ?
#
loop_
_entity_poly.entity_id
_entity_poly.type
_entity_poly.pdbx_seq_one_letter_code
_entity_poly.pdbx_strand_id
1 'polypeptide(L)' 'MGDSSSPTPELLQSVLEILLEDFEYWFARSRELLQNDIVSFISDQEQCDLLNPINQAQAELSRSKMLFTATGKQVGIN' A
#
# COMPACT_ATOMS: atom_id res chain seq x y z
N MET A 1 -4.56 10.85 -36.31
CA MET A 1 -3.49 10.51 -35.37
C MET A 1 -4.06 10.63 -33.97
N GLY A 2 -4.14 9.54 -33.21
CA GLY A 2 -4.54 9.58 -31.80
C GLY A 2 -3.28 9.55 -30.97
N ASP A 3 -3.02 10.62 -30.23
CA ASP A 3 -1.88 10.70 -29.32
C ASP A 3 -2.14 9.78 -28.12
N SER A 4 -1.60 8.57 -28.19
CA SER A 4 -1.41 7.71 -27.02
C SER A 4 -0.35 8.36 -26.13
N SER A 5 -0.78 9.23 -25.23
CA SER A 5 0.07 9.88 -24.23
C SER A 5 0.33 8.92 -23.08
N SER A 6 1.30 8.02 -23.27
CA SER A 6 1.85 7.26 -22.16
C SER A 6 2.36 8.23 -21.08
N PRO A 7 2.03 8.01 -19.80
CA PRO A 7 2.52 8.86 -18.72
C PRO A 7 4.05 8.86 -18.71
N THR A 8 4.65 10.02 -18.42
CA THR A 8 6.11 10.11 -18.37
C THR A 8 6.66 9.32 -17.18
N PRO A 9 7.89 8.79 -17.26
CA PRO A 9 8.53 8.11 -16.15
C PRO A 9 8.53 8.91 -14.85
N GLU A 10 8.72 10.23 -14.93
CA GLU A 10 8.76 11.12 -13.76
C GLU A 10 7.38 11.27 -13.11
N LEU A 11 6.31 11.29 -13.92
CA LEU A 11 4.95 11.31 -13.42
C LEU A 11 4.61 9.99 -12.73
N LEU A 12 4.94 8.86 -13.37
CA LEU A 12 4.76 7.53 -12.79
C LEU A 12 5.51 7.38 -11.47
N GLN A 13 6.75 7.88 -11.41
CA GLN A 13 7.56 7.86 -10.20
C GLN A 13 6.90 8.64 -9.06
N SER A 14 6.45 9.86 -9.35
CA SER A 14 5.83 10.73 -8.35
C SER A 14 4.52 10.14 -7.83
N VAL A 15 3.69 9.60 -8.73
CA VAL A 15 2.43 8.94 -8.36
C VAL A 15 2.69 7.68 -7.54
N LEU A 16 3.63 6.84 -7.97
CA LEU A 16 3.96 5.60 -7.25
C LEU A 16 4.50 5.89 -5.85
N GLU A 17 5.34 6.92 -5.70
CA GLU A 17 5.84 7.35 -4.39
C GLU A 17 4.69 7.80 -3.46
N ILE A 18 3.78 8.65 -3.94
CA ILE A 18 2.60 9.08 -3.18
C ILE A 18 1.73 7.89 -2.79
N LEU A 19 1.46 6.97 -3.73
CA LEU A 19 0.63 5.80 -3.45
C LEU A 19 1.25 4.87 -2.41
N LEU A 20 2.57 4.67 -2.45
CA LEU A 20 3.27 3.85 -1.45
C LEU A 20 3.16 4.46 -0.04
N GLU A 21 3.19 5.78 0.08
CA GLU A 21 2.96 6.49 1.34
C GLU A 21 1.49 6.38 1.80
N ASP A 22 0.54 6.56 0.90
CA ASP A 22 -0.89 6.41 1.21
C ASP A 22 -1.21 4.99 1.69
N PHE A 23 -0.72 3.96 1.02
CA PHE A 23 -0.93 2.57 1.45
C PHE A 23 -0.33 2.30 2.83
N GLU A 24 0.82 2.89 3.14
CA GLU A 24 1.47 2.74 4.45
C GLU A 24 0.59 3.32 5.56
N TYR A 25 0.10 4.56 5.34
CA TYR A 25 -0.81 5.23 6.25
C TYR A 25 -2.10 4.42 6.45
N TRP A 26 -2.77 4.04 5.36
CA TRP A 26 -4.07 3.38 5.44
C TRP A 26 -3.99 1.99 6.04
N PHE A 27 -2.94 1.23 5.77
CA PHE A 27 -2.76 -0.07 6.42
C PHE A 27 -2.41 0.07 7.90
N ALA A 28 -1.57 1.04 8.28
CA ALA A 28 -1.29 1.31 9.69
C ALA A 28 -2.58 1.66 10.45
N ARG A 29 -3.37 2.59 9.89
CA ARG A 29 -4.65 3.00 10.48
C ARG A 29 -5.66 1.86 10.56
N SER A 30 -5.76 1.04 9.52
CA SER A 30 -6.67 -0.11 9.49
C SER A 30 -6.29 -1.16 10.53
N ARG A 31 -4.99 -1.42 10.70
CA ARG A 31 -4.48 -2.32 11.74
C ARG A 31 -4.77 -1.78 13.14
N GLU A 32 -4.53 -0.49 13.37
CA GLU A 32 -4.83 0.15 14.67
C GLU A 32 -6.31 0.04 15.04
N LEU A 33 -7.20 0.30 14.08
CA LEU A 33 -8.65 0.16 14.26
C LEU A 33 -9.02 -1.26 14.66
N LEU A 34 -8.53 -2.25 13.92
CA LEU A 34 -8.86 -3.66 14.16
C LEU A 34 -8.11 -4.28 15.35
N GLN A 35 -7.08 -3.64 15.91
CA GLN A 35 -6.39 -4.14 17.10
C GLN A 35 -6.94 -3.53 18.40
N ASN A 36 -7.36 -2.27 18.37
CA ASN A 36 -7.64 -1.51 19.59
C ASN A 36 -9.13 -1.26 19.82
N ASP A 37 -9.96 -1.30 18.76
CA ASP A 37 -11.38 -1.01 18.86
C ASP A 37 -12.20 -2.31 18.77
N ILE A 38 -13.14 -2.50 19.69
CA ILE A 38 -14.15 -3.56 19.56
C ILE A 38 -15.12 -3.12 18.46
N VAL A 39 -15.05 -3.79 17.32
CA VAL A 39 -15.95 -3.52 16.21
C VAL A 39 -17.25 -4.29 16.47
N SER A 40 -18.24 -3.59 17.03
CA SER A 40 -19.45 -4.19 17.60
C SER A 40 -20.34 -5.02 16.65
N PHE A 41 -20.03 -5.03 15.35
CA PHE A 41 -20.78 -5.77 14.32
C PHE A 41 -20.03 -6.98 13.75
N ILE A 42 -18.82 -7.27 14.23
CA ILE A 42 -18.05 -8.48 13.88
C ILE A 42 -17.60 -9.20 15.16
N SER A 43 -17.38 -10.50 15.06
CA SER A 43 -16.80 -11.31 16.12
C SER A 43 -15.27 -11.12 16.21
N ASP A 44 -14.69 -11.48 17.35
CA ASP A 44 -13.23 -11.47 17.55
C ASP A 44 -12.50 -12.32 16.49
N GLN A 45 -13.11 -13.43 16.05
CA GLN A 45 -12.55 -14.28 15.00
C GLN A 45 -12.56 -13.58 13.65
N GLU A 46 -13.67 -12.96 13.25
CA GLU A 46 -13.75 -12.17 12.01
C GLU A 46 -12.79 -10.98 12.04
N GLN A 47 -12.61 -10.35 13.21
CA GLN A 47 -11.64 -9.28 13.40
C GLN A 47 -10.19 -9.78 13.23
N CYS A 48 -9.86 -10.95 13.79
CA CYS A 48 -8.58 -11.62 13.54
C CYS A 48 -8.38 -11.98 12.06
N ASP A 49 -9.42 -12.48 11.41
CA ASP A 49 -9.38 -12.88 10.01
C ASP A 49 -9.18 -11.67 9.08
N LEU A 50 -9.69 -10.48 9.46
CA LEU A 50 -9.44 -9.22 8.76
C LEU A 50 -8.04 -8.63 9.03
N LEU A 51 -7.46 -8.88 10.20
CA LEU A 51 -6.10 -8.41 10.53
C LEU A 51 -5.02 -9.12 9.71
N ASN A 52 -5.18 -10.41 9.43
CA ASN A 52 -4.20 -11.21 8.70
C ASN A 52 -3.84 -10.65 7.31
N PRO A 53 -4.80 -10.38 6.40
CA PRO A 53 -4.47 -9.81 5.09
C PRO A 53 -3.86 -8.40 5.19
N ILE A 54 -4.22 -7.60 6.19
CA ILE A 54 -3.62 -6.28 6.41
C ILE A 54 -2.15 -6.42 6.79
N ASN A 55 -1.81 -7.32 7.71
CA ASN A 55 -0.43 -7.57 8.11
C ASN A 55 0.42 -8.08 6.93
N GLN A 56 -0.14 -8.97 6.10
CA GLN A 56 0.52 -9.43 4.89
C GLN A 56 0.76 -8.28 3.91
N ALA A 57 -0.27 -7.48 3.62
CA ALA A 57 -0.16 -6.34 2.72
C ALA A 57 0.87 -5.29 3.20
N GLN A 58 0.97 -5.06 4.51
CA GLN A 58 2.01 -4.20 5.08
C GLN A 58 3.43 -4.75 4.85
N ALA A 59 3.62 -6.06 5.02
CA ALA A 59 4.91 -6.68 4.78
C ALA A 59 5.31 -6.61 3.30
N GLU A 60 4.36 -6.83 2.40
CA GLU A 60 4.55 -6.69 0.96
C GLU A 60 4.85 -5.24 0.56
N LEU A 61 4.10 -4.28 1.10
CA LEU A 61 4.34 -2.85 0.89
C LEU A 61 5.74 -2.44 1.34
N SER A 62 6.18 -2.88 2.52
CA SER A 62 7.52 -2.59 3.03
C SER A 62 8.62 -3.11 2.09
N ARG A 63 8.44 -4.32 1.54
CA ARG A 63 9.35 -4.88 0.53
C ARG A 63 9.33 -4.07 -0.76
N SER A 64 8.15 -3.66 -1.23
CA SER A 64 8.00 -2.83 -2.41
C SER A 64 8.67 -1.46 -2.26
N LYS A 65 8.49 -0.78 -1.11
CA LYS A 65 9.16 0.49 -0.78
C LYS A 65 10.69 0.34 -0.73
N MET A 66 11.17 -0.75 -0.14
CA MET A 66 12.60 -1.06 -0.09
C MET A 66 13.16 -1.23 -1.51
N LEU A 67 12.51 -2.03 -2.35
CA LEU A 67 12.93 -2.26 -3.73
C LEU A 67 12.86 -0.97 -4.55
N PHE A 68 11.80 -0.18 -4.38
CA PHE A 68 11.63 1.12 -5.02
C PHE A 68 12.79 2.06 -4.69
N THR A 69 13.14 2.18 -3.42
CA THR A 69 14.24 3.04 -2.99
C THR A 69 15.60 2.50 -3.45
N ALA A 70 15.85 1.20 -3.29
CA ALA A 70 17.13 0.56 -3.64
C ALA A 70 17.45 0.59 -5.14
N THR A 71 16.42 0.64 -5.99
CA THR A 71 16.56 0.71 -7.45
C THR A 71 16.60 2.15 -7.99
N GLY A 72 16.77 3.15 -7.12
CA GLY A 72 16.76 4.55 -7.54
C GLY A 72 15.39 4.99 -8.07
N LYS A 73 14.31 4.39 -7.53
CA LYS A 73 12.91 4.65 -7.89
C LYS A 73 12.51 4.23 -9.30
N GLN A 74 13.25 3.32 -9.94
CA GLN A 74 12.97 2.90 -11.33
C GLN A 74 12.14 1.62 -11.45
N VAL A 75 12.06 0.79 -10.41
CA VAL A 75 11.22 -0.41 -10.45
C VAL A 75 9.73 -0.05 -10.56
N GLY A 76 9.02 -0.67 -11.50
CA GLY A 76 7.59 -0.41 -11.74
C GLY A 76 7.30 0.78 -12.67
N ILE A 77 8.34 1.40 -13.25
CA ILE A 77 8.21 2.59 -14.13
C ILE A 77 8.48 2.27 -15.62
N ASN A 78 8.77 1.00 -15.95
CA ASN A 78 9.12 0.56 -17.32
C ASN A 78 8.13 1.02 -18.41
#